data_AF-A0A2S0PBB1-F1
#
_entry.id   AF-A0A2S0PBB1-F1
#
_cell.length_a   1.000
_cell.length_b   1.000
_cell.length_c   1.000
_cell.angle_alpha   90.00
_cell.angle_beta   90.00
_cell.angle_gamma   90.00
#
_symmetry.space_group_name_H-M   'P 1'
#
loop_
_entity.id
_entity.type
_entity.pdbx_description
1 polymer ?
#
loop_
_entity_poly.entity_id
_entity_poly.type
_entity_poly.pdbx_seq_one_letter_code
_entity_poly.pdbx_strand_id
1 'polypeptide(L)'
;MLQGDVRHPAGEDALPESHWRSGRYQYAGSFFPQPAPAVQGFQLRAAARSGEPVRTGGVRAERGTQARGDGPTNGSCGTVPAVLYHYIVTQADEDEIDWLFGRTPGTALNGILRFLIIASTVGGIVKSNANISGGVGGCQAEVGTSGAMAAGGLAHLLGGNNNIITFNAAEASLEDQLGSTCDPVGGLVELPCIDRNLSAAIVAVTVAQAMAKLGTAFVSDIPFDKAVTAMQQISENMNDQYKETSTGGLALVMQDEVKARRPDLFPPTRELCTARSHMRISLSRTTC
;
A
#
# COMPACT_ATOMS: atom_id res chain seq x y z
N MET A 1 -2.79 14.95 -37.51
CA MET A 1 -2.86 14.15 -38.75
C MET A 1 -2.06 12.89 -38.52
N LEU A 2 -2.74 11.74 -38.49
CA LEU A 2 -2.27 10.42 -38.94
C LEU A 2 -3.40 9.43 -38.60
N GLN A 3 -4.41 9.40 -39.46
CA GLN A 3 -5.30 8.25 -39.61
C GLN A 3 -4.54 7.20 -40.42
N GLY A 4 -4.49 5.97 -39.93
CA GLY A 4 -4.04 4.81 -40.69
C GLY A 4 -5.19 3.80 -40.78
N ASP A 5 -5.79 3.69 -41.97
CA ASP A 5 -6.83 2.73 -42.31
C ASP A 5 -6.33 1.29 -42.14
N VAL A 6 -7.05 0.48 -41.34
CA VAL A 6 -6.86 -0.97 -41.32
C VAL A 6 -7.82 -1.59 -42.33
N ARG A 7 -7.30 -2.06 -43.46
CA ARG A 7 -8.02 -2.97 -44.37
C ARG A 7 -7.93 -4.39 -43.84
N HIS A 8 -9.06 -5.02 -43.55
CA HIS A 8 -9.16 -6.47 -43.37
C HIS A 8 -9.34 -7.17 -44.73
N PRO A 9 -8.51 -8.16 -45.10
CA PRO A 9 -8.91 -9.15 -46.08
C PRO A 9 -9.68 -10.29 -45.41
N ALA A 10 -10.81 -10.64 -46.02
CA ALA A 10 -11.60 -11.81 -45.71
C ALA A 10 -10.90 -13.10 -46.19
N GLY A 11 -11.02 -14.16 -45.41
CA GLY A 11 -10.54 -15.50 -45.76
C GLY A 11 -10.46 -16.37 -44.52
N GLU A 12 -11.41 -17.30 -44.42
CA GLU A 12 -11.48 -18.33 -43.39
C GLU A 12 -10.21 -19.17 -43.35
N ASP A 13 -9.61 -19.30 -42.17
CA ASP A 13 -8.91 -20.52 -41.72
C ASP A 13 -8.80 -20.46 -40.20
N ALA A 14 -9.47 -21.40 -39.54
CA ALA A 14 -9.44 -21.57 -38.09
C ALA A 14 -8.01 -21.85 -37.60
N LEU A 15 -7.50 -21.06 -36.66
CA LEU A 15 -6.22 -21.32 -36.01
C LEU A 15 -6.41 -21.93 -34.61
N PRO A 16 -5.61 -22.95 -34.24
CA PRO A 16 -5.84 -23.75 -33.04
C PRO A 16 -5.32 -23.09 -31.76
N GLU A 17 -5.98 -23.39 -30.63
CA GLU A 17 -5.49 -23.09 -29.28
C GLU A 17 -4.10 -23.70 -29.07
N SER A 18 -3.05 -22.87 -28.90
CA SER A 18 -1.86 -23.12 -28.04
C SER A 18 -0.61 -22.32 -28.45
N HIS A 19 -0.60 -20.99 -28.33
CA HIS A 19 0.65 -20.22 -28.47
C HIS A 19 0.76 -19.02 -27.51
N TRP A 20 0.89 -19.29 -26.21
CA TRP A 20 1.45 -18.33 -25.24
C TRP A 20 2.78 -18.84 -24.65
N ARG A 21 3.68 -19.34 -25.51
CA ARG A 21 5.05 -19.70 -25.10
C ARG A 21 6.09 -18.78 -25.72
N SER A 22 6.65 -17.94 -24.84
CA SER A 22 8.01 -17.37 -24.84
C SER A 22 8.49 -16.59 -26.07
N GLY A 23 8.26 -15.27 -26.06
CA GLY A 23 9.06 -14.30 -26.81
C GLY A 23 10.21 -13.78 -25.96
N ARG A 24 11.46 -14.15 -26.28
CA ARG A 24 12.67 -13.53 -25.74
C ARG A 24 12.82 -12.14 -26.36
N TYR A 25 12.64 -11.09 -25.57
CA TYR A 25 13.14 -9.77 -25.95
C TYR A 25 14.62 -9.67 -25.57
N GLN A 26 15.49 -9.63 -26.58
CA GLN A 26 16.89 -9.25 -26.39
C GLN A 26 16.95 -7.72 -26.27
N TYR A 27 17.21 -7.21 -25.07
CA TYR A 27 17.67 -5.83 -24.88
C TYR A 27 19.20 -5.83 -24.90
N ALA A 28 19.77 -5.21 -25.94
CA ALA A 28 21.18 -4.84 -25.99
C ALA A 28 21.33 -3.44 -25.40
N GLY A 29 22.23 -3.27 -24.43
CA GLY A 29 22.63 -1.97 -23.89
C GLY A 29 22.72 -1.94 -22.37
N SER A 30 23.94 -2.10 -21.87
CA SER A 30 24.33 -2.03 -20.47
C SER A 30 24.06 -0.66 -19.85
N PHE A 31 22.97 -0.52 -19.11
CA PHE A 31 22.72 0.60 -18.19
C PHE A 31 22.14 0.07 -16.86
N PHE A 32 22.85 -0.87 -16.23
CA PHE A 32 22.63 -1.23 -14.84
C PHE A 32 23.93 -0.99 -14.08
N PRO A 33 23.95 -0.19 -13.00
CA PRO A 33 25.05 -0.23 -12.07
C PRO A 33 25.15 -1.64 -11.48
N GLN A 34 26.39 -2.10 -11.26
CA GLN A 34 26.72 -3.44 -10.75
C GLN A 34 25.86 -3.81 -9.53
N PRO A 35 25.40 -5.07 -9.41
CA PRO A 35 24.61 -5.50 -8.26
C PRO A 35 25.44 -5.31 -6.98
N ALA A 36 24.88 -4.56 -6.04
CA ALA A 36 25.33 -4.58 -4.65
C ALA A 36 25.32 -6.06 -4.16
N PRO A 37 26.29 -6.46 -3.32
CA PRO A 37 26.38 -7.84 -2.85
C PRO A 37 25.03 -8.26 -2.24
N ALA A 38 24.59 -9.46 -2.65
CA ALA A 38 23.31 -10.04 -2.25
C ALA A 38 23.11 -9.93 -0.74
N VAL A 39 22.14 -9.11 -0.33
CA VAL A 39 21.58 -9.17 1.02
C VAL A 39 20.93 -10.54 1.12
N GLN A 40 21.63 -11.44 1.82
CA GLN A 40 21.13 -12.77 2.16
C GLN A 40 19.70 -12.64 2.69
N GLY A 41 18.83 -13.47 2.13
CA GLY A 41 17.39 -13.40 2.32
C GLY A 41 16.97 -13.22 3.76
N PHE A 42 15.88 -12.47 3.92
CA PHE A 42 15.13 -12.29 5.15
C PHE A 42 14.57 -13.63 5.63
N GLN A 43 15.42 -14.50 6.18
CA GLN A 43 15.02 -15.61 7.02
C GLN A 43 14.80 -15.05 8.42
N LEU A 44 13.53 -14.83 8.76
CA LEU A 44 13.07 -14.76 10.14
C LEU A 44 13.33 -16.12 10.83
N ARG A 45 14.57 -16.39 11.20
CA ARG A 45 14.93 -17.37 12.24
C ARG A 45 15.34 -16.59 13.48
N ALA A 46 14.34 -16.13 14.22
CA ALA A 46 14.54 -15.71 15.60
C ALA A 46 14.69 -16.95 16.50
N ALA A 47 15.84 -17.04 17.16
CA ALA A 47 16.13 -17.70 18.43
C ALA A 47 15.13 -18.76 18.95
N ALA A 48 15.42 -20.04 18.67
CA ALA A 48 14.89 -21.19 19.39
C ALA A 48 15.99 -21.90 20.20
N ARG A 49 16.75 -21.15 21.04
CA ARG A 49 17.81 -21.73 21.89
C ARG A 49 17.86 -21.26 23.35
N SER A 50 16.88 -20.51 23.82
CA SER A 50 16.64 -20.33 25.25
C SER A 50 15.17 -20.64 25.45
N GLY A 51 14.86 -21.68 26.23
CA GLY A 51 13.51 -22.17 26.51
C GLY A 51 12.64 -21.21 27.32
N GLU A 52 12.70 -19.91 27.00
CA GLU A 52 11.78 -18.90 27.47
C GLU A 52 10.89 -18.46 26.31
N PRO A 53 9.57 -18.32 26.52
CA PRO A 53 8.67 -17.88 25.47
C PRO A 53 8.95 -16.42 25.14
N VAL A 54 9.64 -16.20 24.02
CA VAL A 54 9.73 -14.88 23.38
C VAL A 54 8.32 -14.50 22.93
N ARG A 55 7.68 -13.60 23.69
CA ARG A 55 6.47 -12.89 23.28
C ARG A 55 6.78 -12.05 22.04
N THR A 56 6.63 -12.62 20.85
CA THR A 56 6.35 -11.84 19.65
C THR A 56 4.95 -11.27 19.82
N GLY A 57 4.89 -9.98 20.16
CA GLY A 57 3.64 -9.24 20.34
C GLY A 57 2.83 -9.22 19.05
N GLY A 58 1.97 -10.21 18.86
CA GLY A 58 0.71 -9.97 18.18
C GLY A 58 0.03 -8.83 18.93
N VAL A 59 -0.33 -7.77 18.22
CA VAL A 59 -1.11 -6.67 18.77
C VAL A 59 -2.45 -7.26 19.19
N ARG A 60 -2.51 -7.68 20.45
CA ARG A 60 -3.76 -7.97 21.14
C ARG A 60 -4.55 -6.67 21.05
N ALA A 61 -5.75 -6.74 20.49
CA ALA A 61 -6.75 -5.69 20.59
C ALA A 61 -7.15 -5.55 22.07
N GLU A 62 -6.25 -4.99 22.88
CA GLU A 62 -6.53 -4.54 24.23
C GLU A 62 -7.06 -3.11 24.16
N ARG A 63 -8.05 -2.87 25.00
CA ARG A 63 -8.87 -1.67 25.06
C ARG A 63 -8.00 -0.41 25.14
N GLY A 64 -8.25 0.52 24.23
CA GLY A 64 -7.97 1.94 24.44
C GLY A 64 -6.51 2.34 24.28
N THR A 65 -6.07 2.51 23.04
CA THR A 65 -5.27 3.65 22.55
C THR A 65 -4.97 3.39 21.08
N GLN A 66 -5.70 4.08 20.20
CA GLN A 66 -5.34 4.14 18.78
C GLN A 66 -4.02 4.91 18.72
N ALA A 67 -2.91 4.21 18.45
CA ALA A 67 -1.59 4.79 18.50
C ALA A 67 -1.38 5.72 17.29
N ARG A 68 -0.64 6.81 17.49
CA ARG A 68 -0.45 7.90 16.53
C ARG A 68 0.45 7.56 15.32
N GLY A 69 0.59 6.28 14.96
CA GLY A 69 1.48 5.79 13.91
C GLY A 69 0.87 4.72 12.99
N ASP A 70 -0.42 4.39 13.16
CA ASP A 70 -1.12 3.45 12.30
C ASP A 70 -1.52 4.14 10.97
N GLY A 71 -1.40 3.43 9.84
CA GLY A 71 -1.96 3.88 8.56
C GLY A 71 -3.48 4.17 8.64
N PRO A 72 -4.11 4.69 7.58
CA PRO A 72 -5.50 5.15 7.67
C PRO A 72 -6.47 4.05 8.14
N THR A 73 -6.16 2.77 7.91
CA THR A 73 -6.84 1.60 8.49
C THR A 73 -5.86 0.50 8.90
N ASN A 74 -6.35 -0.49 9.66
CA ASN A 74 -5.55 -1.67 10.01
C ASN A 74 -5.05 -2.45 8.77
N GLY A 75 -5.78 -2.38 7.65
CA GLY A 75 -5.39 -3.05 6.40
C GLY A 75 -4.27 -2.39 5.64
N SER A 76 -3.96 -1.12 5.93
CA SER A 76 -2.91 -0.34 5.25
C SER A 76 -1.84 0.20 6.22
N CYS A 77 -1.73 -0.40 7.40
CA CYS A 77 -0.84 0.05 8.46
C CYS A 77 0.66 -0.20 8.18
N GLY A 78 1.00 -1.02 7.19
CA GLY A 78 2.38 -1.36 6.87
C GLY A 78 3.09 -0.32 5.99
N THR A 79 2.36 0.39 5.12
CA THR A 79 2.96 1.25 4.08
C THR A 79 3.74 2.44 4.66
N VAL A 80 3.08 3.30 5.45
CA VAL A 80 3.71 4.50 6.05
C VAL A 80 4.94 4.15 6.89
N PRO A 81 4.89 3.21 7.86
CA PRO A 81 6.08 2.88 8.64
C PRO A 81 7.18 2.20 7.82
N ALA A 82 6.86 1.42 6.77
CA ALA A 82 7.89 0.85 5.90
C ALA A 82 8.68 1.94 5.16
N VAL A 83 8.00 2.96 4.64
CA VAL A 83 8.66 4.09 3.96
C VAL A 83 9.40 4.99 4.95
N LEU A 84 8.86 5.22 6.15
CA LEU A 84 9.59 5.94 7.20
C LEU A 84 10.85 5.17 7.61
N TYR A 85 10.77 3.85 7.76
CA TYR A 85 11.93 3.03 8.04
C TYR A 85 12.97 3.13 6.93
N HIS A 86 12.54 3.13 5.65
CA HIS A 86 13.44 3.39 4.53
C HIS A 86 14.17 4.73 4.66
N TYR A 87 13.48 5.81 5.02
CA TYR A 87 14.11 7.11 5.31
C TYR A 87 15.13 6.99 6.44
N ILE A 88 14.75 6.38 7.57
CA ILE A 88 15.61 6.24 8.75
C ILE A 88 16.92 5.52 8.41
N VAL A 89 16.87 4.44 7.65
CA VAL A 89 18.08 3.64 7.35
C VAL A 89 18.92 4.19 6.20
N THR A 90 18.40 5.12 5.41
CA THR A 90 19.11 5.64 4.22
C THR A 90 19.50 7.11 4.29
N GLN A 91 18.80 7.93 5.08
CA GLN A 91 18.96 9.38 5.08
C GLN A 91 19.02 10.01 6.47
N ALA A 92 18.41 9.41 7.49
CA ALA A 92 18.34 10.04 8.80
C ALA A 92 19.71 10.10 9.49
N ASP A 93 19.97 11.21 10.17
CA ASP A 93 21.19 11.37 10.98
C ASP A 93 21.05 10.77 12.39
N GLU A 94 22.16 10.73 13.13
CA GLU A 94 22.19 10.17 14.50
C GLU A 94 21.28 10.93 15.46
N ASP A 95 21.14 12.26 15.30
CA ASP A 95 20.31 13.10 16.16
C ASP A 95 18.81 12.77 15.96
N GLU A 96 18.40 12.53 14.72
CA GLU A 96 17.04 12.08 14.40
C GLU A 96 16.72 10.71 14.99
N ILE A 97 17.67 9.78 14.90
CA ILE A 97 17.52 8.43 15.46
C ILE A 97 17.45 8.49 17.00
N ASP A 98 18.32 9.25 17.63
CA ASP A 98 18.31 9.42 19.09
C ASP A 98 17.03 10.10 19.57
N TRP A 99 16.50 11.06 18.80
CA TRP A 99 15.20 11.66 19.08
C TRP A 99 14.07 10.62 19.02
N LEU A 100 14.05 9.76 18.00
CA LEU A 100 13.03 8.72 17.84
C LEU A 100 13.00 7.78 19.07
N PHE A 101 14.15 7.50 19.67
CA PHE A 101 14.27 6.66 20.86
C PHE A 101 14.22 7.43 22.18
N GLY A 102 13.93 8.73 22.16
CA GLY A 102 13.81 9.56 23.36
C GLY A 102 15.13 9.76 24.12
N ARG A 103 16.27 9.60 23.45
CA ARG A 103 17.61 9.76 24.04
C ARG A 103 18.07 11.21 24.09
N THR A 104 17.53 12.05 23.21
CA THR A 104 17.79 13.49 23.18
C THR A 104 16.51 14.27 23.52
N PRO A 105 16.58 15.28 24.42
CA PRO A 105 15.48 16.21 24.62
C PRO A 105 15.41 17.16 23.42
N GLY A 106 14.56 16.84 22.44
CA GLY A 106 14.39 17.67 21.26
C GLY A 106 12.92 17.99 20.99
N THR A 107 12.57 19.28 21.01
CA THR A 107 11.30 19.80 20.47
C THR A 107 11.43 20.31 19.03
N ALA A 108 12.63 20.19 18.44
CA ALA A 108 12.91 20.63 17.08
C ALA A 108 12.19 19.73 16.07
N LEU A 109 11.61 20.36 15.03
CA LEU A 109 10.99 19.67 13.91
C LEU A 109 12.07 18.99 13.05
N ASN A 110 12.41 17.75 13.40
CA ASN A 110 13.29 16.91 12.59
C ASN A 110 12.54 16.26 11.41
N GLY A 111 13.28 15.62 10.51
CA GLY A 111 12.77 14.94 9.33
C GLY A 111 11.78 13.83 9.67
N ILE A 112 12.01 13.01 10.69
CA ILE A 112 11.05 11.97 11.13
C ILE A 112 9.69 12.59 11.51
N LEU A 113 9.69 13.60 12.38
CA LEU A 113 8.46 14.29 12.78
C LEU A 113 7.80 15.00 11.59
N ARG A 114 8.62 15.61 10.72
CA ARG A 114 8.14 16.30 9.52
C ARG A 114 7.51 15.33 8.52
N PHE A 115 8.09 14.15 8.31
CA PHE A 115 7.49 13.08 7.51
C PHE A 115 6.10 12.74 8.03
N LEU A 116 5.97 12.50 9.34
CA LEU A 116 4.69 12.13 9.96
C LEU A 116 3.65 13.26 9.84
N ILE A 117 4.06 14.51 10.00
CA ILE A 117 3.17 15.67 9.81
C ILE A 117 2.67 15.73 8.36
N ILE A 118 3.57 15.65 7.38
CA ILE A 118 3.21 15.74 5.96
C ILE A 118 2.35 14.55 5.54
N ALA A 119 2.72 13.33 5.94
CA ALA A 119 1.91 12.14 5.71
C ALA A 119 0.50 12.31 6.29
N SER A 120 0.39 12.83 7.52
CA SER A 120 -0.90 13.12 8.15
C SER A 120 -1.69 14.22 7.41
N THR A 121 -1.01 15.24 6.88
CA THR A 121 -1.64 16.29 6.07
C THR A 121 -2.23 15.73 4.79
N VAL A 122 -1.46 14.92 4.05
CA VAL A 122 -1.95 14.24 2.84
C VAL A 122 -3.16 13.36 3.17
N GLY A 123 -3.08 12.54 4.22
CA GLY A 123 -4.20 11.70 4.65
C GLY A 123 -5.42 12.52 5.08
N GLY A 124 -5.20 13.67 5.72
CA GLY A 124 -6.26 14.62 6.09
C GLY A 124 -6.98 15.22 4.89
N ILE A 125 -6.26 15.54 3.81
CA ILE A 125 -6.85 15.99 2.54
C ILE A 125 -7.71 14.88 1.95
N VAL A 126 -7.20 13.65 1.87
CA VAL A 126 -7.98 12.52 1.33
C VAL A 126 -9.24 12.29 2.16
N LYS A 127 -9.11 12.20 3.49
CA LYS A 127 -10.23 11.98 4.41
C LYS A 127 -11.31 13.06 4.33
N SER A 128 -10.94 14.30 4.03
CA SER A 128 -11.88 15.42 3.93
C SER A 128 -12.67 15.42 2.63
N ASN A 129 -12.16 14.75 1.58
CA ASN A 129 -12.72 14.82 0.23
C ASN A 129 -13.16 13.46 -0.33
N ALA A 130 -12.79 12.36 0.31
CA ALA A 130 -13.06 11.01 -0.13
C ALA A 130 -13.15 10.01 1.04
N ASN A 131 -13.72 8.84 0.76
CA ASN A 131 -13.72 7.73 1.71
C ASN A 131 -12.31 7.14 1.86
N ILE A 132 -11.98 6.69 3.07
CA ILE A 132 -10.69 6.05 3.40
C ILE A 132 -10.84 4.58 3.84
N SER A 133 -12.04 4.01 3.75
CA SER A 133 -12.35 2.65 4.18
C SER A 133 -12.43 1.70 2.99
N GLY A 134 -11.81 0.52 3.11
CA GLY A 134 -11.76 -0.50 2.06
C GLY A 134 -13.14 -1.05 1.74
N GLY A 135 -13.95 -1.28 2.77
CA GLY A 135 -15.35 -1.67 2.65
C GLY A 135 -16.29 -0.65 2.01
N VAL A 136 -15.84 0.59 1.78
CA VAL A 136 -16.64 1.62 1.09
C VAL A 136 -16.04 2.00 -0.26
N GLY A 137 -14.74 2.29 -0.30
CA GLY A 137 -14.06 2.83 -1.48
C GLY A 137 -13.06 1.90 -2.15
N GLY A 138 -12.99 0.63 -1.76
CA GLY A 138 -11.99 -0.31 -2.26
C GLY A 138 -10.61 -0.08 -1.65
N CYS A 139 -9.63 -0.89 -2.04
CA CYS A 139 -8.30 -0.84 -1.43
C CYS A 139 -7.53 0.44 -1.82
N GLN A 140 -7.93 1.12 -2.89
CA GLN A 140 -7.46 2.46 -3.25
C GLN A 140 -7.65 3.46 -2.09
N ALA A 141 -8.77 3.35 -1.38
CA ALA A 141 -9.13 4.24 -0.28
C ALA A 141 -8.25 4.00 0.97
N GLU A 142 -7.72 2.79 1.15
CA GLU A 142 -6.91 2.43 2.31
C GLU A 142 -5.43 2.44 1.97
N VAL A 143 -5.01 1.52 1.11
CA VAL A 143 -3.61 1.31 0.75
C VAL A 143 -3.15 2.38 -0.23
N GLY A 144 -3.99 2.80 -1.17
CA GLY A 144 -3.68 3.93 -2.06
C GLY A 144 -3.47 5.23 -1.29
N THR A 145 -4.38 5.55 -0.36
CA THR A 145 -4.20 6.67 0.58
C THR A 145 -2.91 6.53 1.40
N SER A 146 -2.63 5.35 1.96
CA SER A 146 -1.41 5.10 2.75
C SER A 146 -0.13 5.28 1.91
N GLY A 147 -0.15 4.85 0.64
CA GLY A 147 0.90 5.08 -0.35
C GLY A 147 1.11 6.57 -0.63
N ALA A 148 0.03 7.32 -0.91
CA ALA A 148 0.08 8.76 -1.13
C ALA A 148 0.64 9.52 0.09
N MET A 149 0.21 9.14 1.30
CA MET A 149 0.73 9.68 2.56
C MET A 149 2.24 9.46 2.69
N ALA A 150 2.69 8.23 2.45
CA ALA A 150 4.09 7.85 2.54
C ALA A 150 4.96 8.52 1.46
N ALA A 151 4.48 8.57 0.22
CA ALA A 151 5.15 9.19 -0.92
C ALA A 151 5.31 10.69 -0.70
N GLY A 152 4.23 11.39 -0.30
CA GLY A 152 4.28 12.81 0.01
C GLY A 152 5.24 13.12 1.16
N GLY A 153 5.18 12.35 2.25
CA GLY A 153 6.09 12.51 3.39
C GLY A 153 7.55 12.38 2.99
N LEU A 154 7.90 11.33 2.25
CA LEU A 154 9.29 11.08 1.82
C LEU A 154 9.75 12.12 0.80
N ALA A 155 8.92 12.43 -0.20
CA ALA A 155 9.25 13.40 -1.23
C ALA A 155 9.44 14.81 -0.67
N HIS A 156 8.69 15.17 0.37
CA HIS A 156 8.87 16.43 1.07
C HIS A 156 10.27 16.54 1.66
N LEU A 157 10.76 15.50 2.33
CA LEU A 157 12.11 15.49 2.90
C LEU A 157 13.18 15.51 1.81
N LEU A 158 13.08 14.61 0.83
CA LEU A 158 14.06 14.49 -0.26
C LEU A 158 14.09 15.74 -1.17
N GLY A 159 12.95 16.40 -1.33
CA GLY A 159 12.77 17.58 -2.17
C GLY A 159 13.03 18.92 -1.46
N GLY A 160 13.68 18.92 -0.29
CA GLY A 160 14.01 20.15 0.42
C GLY A 160 12.80 20.91 0.98
N ASN A 161 11.80 20.18 1.46
CA ASN A 161 10.56 20.70 2.05
C ASN A 161 9.64 21.43 1.07
N ASN A 162 9.69 21.08 -0.21
CA ASN A 162 8.89 21.73 -1.23
C ASN A 162 7.51 21.07 -1.44
N ASN A 163 6.44 21.87 -1.41
CA ASN A 163 5.07 21.38 -1.55
C ASN A 163 4.74 20.86 -2.97
N ILE A 164 5.33 21.42 -4.04
CA ILE A 164 5.10 20.93 -5.40
C ILE A 164 5.60 19.49 -5.52
N ILE A 165 6.84 19.25 -5.07
CA ILE A 165 7.45 17.92 -5.09
C ILE A 165 6.64 16.94 -4.21
N THR A 166 6.20 17.42 -3.04
CA THR A 166 5.36 16.66 -2.10
C THR A 166 4.07 16.16 -2.76
N PHE A 167 3.32 17.08 -3.37
CA PHE A 167 2.01 16.74 -3.92
C PHE A 167 2.10 16.03 -5.27
N ASN A 168 3.13 16.27 -6.09
CA ASN A 168 3.39 15.45 -7.27
C ASN A 168 3.66 13.98 -6.89
N ALA A 169 4.41 13.72 -5.81
CA ALA A 169 4.69 12.35 -5.39
C ALA A 169 3.47 11.68 -4.74
N ALA A 170 2.73 12.40 -3.90
CA ALA A 170 1.49 11.91 -3.32
C ALA A 170 0.46 11.56 -4.41
N GLU A 171 0.37 12.40 -5.45
CA GLU A 171 -0.50 12.21 -6.61
C GLU A 171 -0.10 10.99 -7.43
N ALA A 172 1.16 10.90 -7.88
CA ALA A 172 1.64 9.75 -8.66
C ALA A 172 1.47 8.42 -7.91
N SER A 173 1.68 8.39 -6.58
CA SER A 173 1.44 7.19 -5.79
C SER A 173 -0.03 6.84 -5.63
N LEU A 174 -0.93 7.83 -5.61
CA LEU A 174 -2.37 7.59 -5.53
C LEU A 174 -2.90 7.10 -6.86
N GLU A 175 -2.44 7.69 -7.97
CA GLU A 175 -2.84 7.36 -9.33
C GLU A 175 -2.61 5.87 -9.64
N ASP A 176 -1.43 5.34 -9.28
CA ASP A 176 -1.07 3.92 -9.47
C ASP A 176 -2.07 2.95 -8.80
N GLN A 177 -2.72 3.40 -7.73
CA GLN A 177 -3.67 2.58 -6.97
C GLN A 177 -5.14 2.83 -7.32
N LEU A 178 -5.47 3.79 -8.19
CA LEU A 178 -6.84 4.06 -8.61
C LEU A 178 -7.46 2.83 -9.29
N GLY A 179 -8.67 2.47 -8.87
CA GLY A 179 -9.39 1.29 -9.32
C GLY A 179 -9.14 0.03 -8.49
N SER A 180 -8.21 0.03 -7.53
CA SER A 180 -7.93 -1.17 -6.75
C SER A 180 -9.09 -1.57 -5.83
N THR A 181 -9.59 -2.78 -6.06
CA THR A 181 -10.72 -3.42 -5.35
C THR A 181 -10.31 -3.86 -3.95
N CYS A 182 -11.27 -4.08 -3.03
CA CYS A 182 -11.01 -4.66 -1.71
C CYS A 182 -11.66 -6.05 -1.62
N ASP A 183 -11.01 -7.07 -2.16
CA ASP A 183 -11.51 -8.45 -2.27
C ASP A 183 -10.69 -9.44 -1.43
N PRO A 184 -10.62 -9.28 -0.09
CA PRO A 184 -9.77 -10.10 0.77
C PRO A 184 -10.23 -11.56 0.80
N VAL A 185 -9.27 -12.49 0.74
CA VAL A 185 -9.56 -13.92 0.77
C VAL A 185 -10.18 -14.29 2.11
N GLY A 186 -11.43 -14.74 2.06
CA GLY A 186 -12.27 -15.09 3.21
C GLY A 186 -12.42 -13.98 4.26
N GLY A 187 -12.39 -12.72 3.84
CA GLY A 187 -12.63 -11.58 4.72
C GLY A 187 -11.53 -11.32 5.74
N LEU A 188 -10.31 -11.76 5.43
CA LEU A 188 -9.13 -11.62 6.29
C LEU A 188 -8.23 -10.48 5.81
N VAL A 189 -7.66 -9.74 6.76
CA VAL A 189 -6.69 -8.67 6.50
C VAL A 189 -5.28 -9.27 6.35
N GLU A 190 -5.14 -10.19 5.42
CA GLU A 190 -3.88 -10.91 5.16
C GLU A 190 -3.62 -10.99 3.66
N LEU A 191 -4.51 -11.67 2.94
CA LEU A 191 -4.39 -11.91 1.51
C LEU A 191 -5.48 -11.13 0.77
N PRO A 192 -5.15 -10.22 -0.17
CA PRO A 192 -3.82 -9.80 -0.63
C PRO A 192 -3.25 -8.57 0.12
N CYS A 193 -3.78 -8.23 1.30
CA CYS A 193 -3.45 -7.00 2.02
C CYS A 193 -1.94 -6.82 2.27
N ILE A 194 -1.22 -7.90 2.61
CA ILE A 194 0.23 -7.88 2.84
C ILE A 194 0.97 -7.44 1.56
N ASP A 195 0.66 -8.07 0.44
CA ASP A 195 1.30 -7.77 -0.85
C ASP A 195 0.95 -6.36 -1.34
N ARG A 196 -0.27 -5.88 -1.04
CA ARG A 196 -0.70 -4.52 -1.38
C ARG A 196 0.07 -3.47 -0.56
N ASN A 197 0.34 -3.71 0.73
CA ASN A 197 1.19 -2.81 1.53
C ASN A 197 2.62 -2.77 0.97
N LEU A 198 3.17 -3.93 0.58
CA LEU A 198 4.49 -4.01 -0.05
C LEU A 198 4.53 -3.20 -1.36
N SER A 199 3.56 -3.41 -2.25
CA SER A 199 3.47 -2.71 -3.53
C SER A 199 3.40 -1.19 -3.32
N ALA A 200 2.50 -0.74 -2.45
CA ALA A 200 2.34 0.70 -2.17
C ALA A 200 3.61 1.32 -1.57
N ALA A 201 4.33 0.60 -0.72
CA ALA A 201 5.60 1.10 -0.15
C ALA A 201 6.69 1.24 -1.23
N ILE A 202 6.81 0.26 -2.13
CA ILE A 202 7.78 0.30 -3.24
C ILE A 202 7.47 1.47 -4.18
N VAL A 203 6.20 1.63 -4.56
CA VAL A 203 5.75 2.73 -5.43
C VAL A 203 6.01 4.06 -4.76
N ALA A 204 5.63 4.22 -3.48
CA ALA A 204 5.83 5.46 -2.73
C ALA A 204 7.31 5.89 -2.68
N VAL A 205 8.23 4.97 -2.41
CA VAL A 205 9.68 5.26 -2.43
C VAL A 205 10.13 5.67 -3.84
N THR A 206 9.70 4.92 -4.85
CA THR A 206 10.11 5.13 -6.24
C THR A 206 9.66 6.50 -6.75
N VAL A 207 8.40 6.86 -6.58
CA VAL A 207 7.87 8.15 -7.04
C VAL A 207 8.43 9.31 -6.22
N ALA A 208 8.63 9.14 -4.90
CA ALA A 208 9.24 10.19 -4.07
C ALA A 208 10.66 10.54 -4.53
N GLN A 209 11.47 9.53 -4.82
CA GLN A 209 12.83 9.74 -5.34
C GLN A 209 12.81 10.36 -6.74
N ALA A 210 11.89 9.93 -7.61
CA ALA A 210 11.75 10.49 -8.95
C ALA A 210 11.35 11.97 -8.90
N MET A 211 10.33 12.32 -8.11
CA MET A 211 9.86 13.70 -7.97
C MET A 211 10.91 14.62 -7.33
N ALA A 212 11.65 14.11 -6.34
CA ALA A 212 12.77 14.87 -5.76
C ALA A 212 13.86 15.19 -6.79
N LYS A 213 14.17 14.26 -7.71
CA LYS A 213 15.13 14.48 -8.79
C LYS A 213 14.63 15.44 -9.86
N LEU A 214 13.35 15.38 -10.22
CA LEU A 214 12.74 16.30 -11.17
C LEU A 214 12.66 17.73 -10.60
N GLY A 215 12.51 17.86 -9.28
CA GLY A 215 12.50 19.13 -8.58
C GLY A 215 11.25 19.96 -8.90
N THR A 216 11.33 21.27 -8.65
CA THR A 216 10.20 22.20 -8.82
C THR A 216 9.93 22.62 -10.25
N ALA A 217 10.82 22.28 -11.18
CA ALA A 217 10.61 22.54 -12.60
C ALA A 217 9.54 21.62 -13.21
N PHE A 218 9.29 20.47 -12.56
CA PHE A 218 8.21 19.56 -12.93
C PHE A 218 6.98 19.81 -12.05
N VAL A 219 5.84 19.97 -12.70
CA VAL A 219 4.51 20.08 -12.08
C VAL A 219 3.65 19.04 -12.77
N SER A 220 3.00 18.16 -12.00
CA SER A 220 2.07 17.20 -12.56
C SER A 220 0.89 17.94 -13.20
N ASP A 221 0.50 17.52 -14.41
CA ASP A 221 -0.70 18.05 -15.08
C ASP A 221 -1.99 17.60 -14.36
N ILE A 222 -1.88 16.60 -13.47
CA ILE A 222 -2.96 16.10 -12.64
C ILE A 222 -2.73 16.63 -11.21
N PRO A 223 -3.55 17.57 -10.73
CA PRO A 223 -3.49 18.02 -9.35
C PRO A 223 -3.93 16.92 -8.37
N PHE A 224 -3.30 16.86 -7.19
CA PHE A 224 -3.62 15.86 -6.16
C PHE A 224 -5.10 15.85 -5.75
N ASP A 225 -5.75 17.00 -5.64
CA ASP A 225 -7.19 17.11 -5.34
C ASP A 225 -8.06 16.46 -6.42
N LYS A 226 -7.64 16.53 -7.69
CA LYS A 226 -8.33 15.88 -8.80
C LYS A 226 -8.14 14.37 -8.77
N ALA A 227 -6.94 13.88 -8.43
CA ALA A 227 -6.72 12.45 -8.20
C ALA A 227 -7.60 11.91 -7.05
N VAL A 228 -7.72 12.66 -5.94
CA VAL A 228 -8.62 12.30 -4.83
C VAL A 228 -10.09 12.34 -5.25
N THR A 229 -10.50 13.32 -6.05
CA THR A 229 -11.87 13.38 -6.60
C THR A 229 -12.16 12.18 -7.49
N ALA A 230 -11.22 11.79 -8.35
CA ALA A 230 -11.34 10.60 -9.19
C ALA A 230 -11.42 9.33 -8.33
N MET A 231 -10.63 9.22 -7.26
CA MET A 231 -10.71 8.13 -6.30
C MET A 231 -12.12 8.01 -5.70
N GLN A 232 -12.73 9.13 -5.30
CA GLN A 232 -14.09 9.13 -4.75
C GLN A 232 -15.13 8.73 -5.81
N GLN A 233 -15.02 9.22 -7.04
CA GLN A 233 -15.92 8.82 -8.13
C GLN A 233 -15.81 7.33 -8.44
N ILE A 234 -14.59 6.78 -8.49
CA ILE A 234 -14.39 5.33 -8.66
C ILE A 234 -15.03 4.55 -7.51
N SER A 235 -14.86 5.04 -6.27
CA SER A 235 -15.46 4.42 -5.07
C SER A 235 -16.98 4.30 -5.16
N GLU A 236 -17.65 5.36 -5.62
CA GLU A 236 -19.11 5.43 -5.79
C GLU A 236 -19.62 4.47 -6.86
N ASN A 237 -18.82 4.26 -7.91
CA ASN A 237 -19.17 3.41 -9.04
C ASN A 237 -18.67 1.96 -8.88
N MET A 238 -17.90 1.67 -7.84
CA MET A 238 -17.39 0.33 -7.58
C MET A 238 -18.53 -0.61 -7.16
N ASN A 239 -18.66 -1.73 -7.88
CA ASN A 239 -19.63 -2.77 -7.53
C ASN A 239 -19.34 -3.32 -6.12
N ASP A 240 -20.40 -3.51 -5.32
CA ASP A 240 -20.29 -3.95 -3.93
C ASP A 240 -19.61 -5.32 -3.76
N GLN A 241 -19.62 -6.18 -4.78
CA GLN A 241 -18.91 -7.47 -4.76
C GLN A 241 -17.38 -7.33 -4.78
N TYR A 242 -16.88 -6.16 -5.18
CA TYR A 242 -15.44 -5.85 -5.23
C TYR A 242 -14.99 -4.90 -4.10
N LYS A 243 -15.89 -4.65 -3.15
CA LYS A 243 -15.57 -4.07 -1.83
C LYS A 243 -15.36 -5.22 -0.85
N GLU A 244 -15.07 -4.89 0.42
CA GLU A 244 -14.67 -5.80 1.52
C GLU A 244 -15.76 -6.82 1.95
N THR A 245 -16.56 -7.31 1.02
CA THR A 245 -17.62 -8.32 1.15
C THR A 245 -17.10 -9.74 0.92
N SER A 246 -15.96 -9.88 0.23
CA SER A 246 -15.35 -11.17 -0.15
C SER A 246 -16.23 -12.01 -1.08
N THR A 247 -17.18 -11.41 -1.79
CA THR A 247 -18.12 -12.12 -2.68
C THR A 247 -17.73 -12.09 -4.16
N GLY A 248 -16.63 -11.42 -4.50
CA GLY A 248 -16.09 -11.34 -5.85
C GLY A 248 -14.56 -11.41 -5.89
N GLY A 249 -13.99 -11.23 -7.08
CA GLY A 249 -12.55 -11.09 -7.27
C GLY A 249 -11.72 -12.28 -6.74
N LEU A 250 -10.56 -11.96 -6.16
CA LEU A 250 -9.62 -12.95 -5.63
C LEU A 250 -10.24 -13.82 -4.54
N ALA A 251 -11.09 -13.23 -3.68
CA ALA A 251 -11.78 -13.95 -2.63
C ALA A 251 -12.64 -15.09 -3.19
N LEU A 252 -13.50 -14.79 -4.17
CA LEU A 252 -14.39 -15.78 -4.76
C LEU A 252 -13.63 -16.95 -5.41
N VAL A 253 -12.48 -16.67 -6.04
CA VAL A 253 -11.69 -17.69 -6.75
C VAL A 253 -10.85 -18.54 -5.80
N MET A 254 -10.31 -17.97 -4.72
CA MET A 254 -9.28 -18.62 -3.91
C MET A 254 -9.69 -19.03 -2.50
N GLN A 255 -10.82 -18.54 -1.97
CA GLN A 255 -11.15 -18.73 -0.55
C GLN A 255 -11.25 -20.20 -0.13
N ASP A 256 -11.85 -21.06 -0.93
CA ASP A 256 -12.00 -22.48 -0.59
C ASP A 256 -10.65 -23.21 -0.60
N GLU A 257 -9.80 -22.92 -1.60
CA GLU A 257 -8.46 -23.49 -1.70
C GLU A 257 -7.53 -23.02 -0.59
N VAL A 258 -7.60 -21.74 -0.23
CA VAL A 258 -6.79 -21.18 0.85
C VAL A 258 -7.27 -21.74 2.19
N LYS A 259 -8.60 -21.86 2.41
CA LYS A 259 -9.16 -22.49 3.60
C LYS A 259 -8.75 -23.96 3.74
N ALA A 260 -8.70 -24.70 2.63
CA ALA A 260 -8.24 -26.09 2.63
C ALA A 260 -6.74 -26.21 2.95
N ARG A 261 -5.90 -25.33 2.42
CA ARG A 261 -4.43 -25.35 2.63
C ARG A 261 -3.99 -24.76 3.97
N ARG A 262 -4.71 -23.76 4.45
CA ARG A 262 -4.39 -22.94 5.63
C ARG A 262 -5.61 -22.81 6.55
N PRO A 263 -6.12 -23.92 7.11
CA PRO A 263 -7.27 -23.88 8.01
C PRO A 263 -6.99 -23.09 9.30
N ASP A 264 -5.71 -22.92 9.65
CA ASP A 264 -5.25 -22.09 10.77
C ASP A 264 -5.63 -20.61 10.62
N LEU A 265 -5.74 -20.11 9.39
CA LEU A 265 -6.14 -18.73 9.11
C LEU A 265 -7.65 -18.51 9.28
N PHE A 266 -8.44 -19.59 9.30
CA PHE A 266 -9.90 -19.57 9.42
C PHE A 266 -10.35 -20.28 10.71
N PRO A 267 -10.03 -19.73 11.90
CA PRO A 267 -10.46 -20.35 13.15
C PRO A 267 -11.99 -20.51 13.20
N PRO A 268 -12.51 -21.55 13.87
CA PRO A 268 -13.92 -21.88 13.84
C PRO A 268 -14.80 -20.67 14.22
N THR A 269 -15.89 -20.52 13.45
CA THR A 269 -16.75 -19.32 13.36
C THR A 269 -17.22 -18.77 14.69
N ARG A 270 -17.36 -19.60 15.73
CA ARG A 270 -17.82 -19.16 17.06
C ARG A 270 -16.80 -18.27 17.78
N GLU A 271 -15.51 -18.52 17.61
CA GLU A 271 -14.44 -17.72 18.23
C GLU A 271 -14.26 -16.38 17.50
N LEU A 272 -14.30 -16.40 16.16
CA LEU A 272 -14.24 -15.18 15.33
C LEU A 272 -15.49 -14.31 15.51
N CYS A 273 -16.70 -14.87 15.50
CA CYS A 273 -17.92 -14.10 15.75
C CYS A 273 -17.95 -13.49 17.15
N THR A 274 -17.47 -14.22 18.17
CA THR A 274 -17.39 -13.70 19.53
C THR A 274 -16.37 -12.57 19.62
N ALA A 275 -15.16 -12.75 19.09
CA ALA A 275 -14.12 -11.72 19.05
C ALA A 275 -14.54 -10.49 18.23
N ARG A 276 -15.22 -10.69 17.09
CA ARG A 276 -15.71 -9.62 16.20
C ARG A 276 -16.94 -8.90 16.74
N SER A 277 -17.84 -9.55 17.49
CA SER A 277 -18.98 -8.89 18.15
C SER A 277 -18.56 -7.85 19.21
N HIS A 278 -17.34 -7.99 19.74
CA HIS A 278 -16.73 -7.03 20.67
C HIS A 278 -16.00 -5.88 19.96
N MET A 279 -15.69 -6.01 18.67
CA MET A 279 -15.19 -4.94 17.82
C MET A 279 -16.42 -4.29 17.17
N ARG A 280 -16.63 -2.98 17.34
CA ARG A 280 -17.79 -2.24 16.77
C ARG A 280 -17.71 -2.09 15.24
N ILE A 281 -17.29 -3.12 14.52
CA ILE A 281 -17.30 -3.23 13.07
C ILE A 281 -18.70 -3.71 12.68
N SER A 282 -19.30 -3.08 11.67
CA SER A 282 -20.64 -3.45 11.20
C SER A 282 -20.63 -4.88 10.66
N LEU A 283 -21.21 -5.81 11.43
CA LEU A 283 -21.36 -7.23 11.08
C LEU A 283 -22.24 -7.46 9.83
N SER A 284 -22.94 -6.44 9.34
CA SER A 284 -23.79 -6.55 8.15
C SER A 284 -23.05 -6.60 6.81
N ARG A 285 -21.73 -6.40 6.79
CA ARG A 285 -20.92 -6.32 5.55
C ARG A 285 -19.74 -7.27 5.46
N THR A 286 -19.48 -8.04 6.52
CA THR A 286 -18.47 -9.10 6.53
C THR A 286 -19.19 -10.43 6.58
N THR A 287 -18.96 -11.26 5.57
CA THR A 287 -19.52 -12.62 5.49
C THR A 287 -19.13 -13.41 6.74
N CYS A 288 -20.14 -13.76 7.53
CA CYS A 288 -20.12 -14.88 8.45
C CYS A 288 -20.85 -16.05 7.80
#